data_AF-W1YRL4-F1
#
_entry.id   AF-W1YRL4-F1
#
_cell.length_a   1.000
_cell.length_b   1.000
_cell.length_c   1.000
_cell.angle_alpha   90.00
_cell.angle_beta   90.00
_cell.angle_gamma   90.00
#
_symmetry.space_group_name_H-M   'P 1'
#
loop_
_entity.id
_entity.type
_entity.pdbx_description
1 polymer ?
#
loop_
_entity_poly.entity_id
_entity_poly.type
_entity_poly.pdbx_seq_one_letter_code
_entity_poly.pdbx_strand_id
1 'polypeptide(L)'
;KKIKQDLGKVAVVGSGPAGLSVAGDIAKLGYDVTVFEGQSEPGGVLLFGIPEFRLSKSVVRREIARLEGLGVKFVCNTFIGQDKTLDDLFAEGFDS
;
A
#
# COMPACT_ATOMS: atom_id res chain seq x y z
N LYS A 1 23.69 -2.10 15.96
CA LYS A 1 22.24 -1.85 15.76
C LYS A 1 22.09 -0.48 15.10
N LYS A 2 21.61 -0.39 13.85
CA LYS A 2 21.25 0.93 13.28
C LYS A 2 20.02 1.44 14.04
N ILE A 3 20.10 2.64 14.60
CA ILE A 3 18.94 3.33 15.17
C ILE A 3 18.02 3.62 13.99
N LYS A 4 16.81 3.04 13.99
CA LYS A 4 15.80 3.32 12.95
C LYS A 4 15.31 4.74 13.23
N GLN A 5 15.65 5.69 12.38
CA GLN A 5 15.11 7.04 12.47
C GLN A 5 13.61 6.94 12.22
N ASP A 6 12.81 7.49 13.13
CA ASP A 6 11.38 7.59 12.96
C ASP A 6 11.10 8.78 12.03
N LEU A 7 10.90 8.50 10.75
CA LEU A 7 10.63 9.51 9.73
C LEU A 7 9.14 9.86 9.64
N GLY A 8 8.28 9.11 10.36
CA GLY A 8 6.83 9.24 10.33
C GLY A 8 6.13 8.06 9.66
N LYS A 9 4.82 8.00 9.88
CA LYS A 9 3.89 6.98 9.38
C LYS A 9 3.04 7.55 8.25
N VAL A 10 2.96 6.83 7.13
CA VAL A 10 2.19 7.24 5.95
C VAL A 10 1.12 6.21 5.62
N ALA A 11 -0.13 6.67 5.51
CA ALA A 11 -1.26 5.90 5.01
C ALA A 11 -1.48 6.18 3.52
N VAL A 12 -1.39 5.13 2.70
CA VAL A 12 -1.71 5.22 1.27
C VAL A 12 -3.08 4.61 1.03
N VAL A 13 -4.03 5.39 0.52
CA VAL A 13 -5.38 4.91 0.22
C VAL A 13 -5.47 4.43 -1.23
N GLY A 14 -5.62 3.13 -1.41
CA GLY A 14 -5.73 2.43 -2.70
C GLY A 14 -4.41 1.80 -3.14
N SER A 15 -4.47 0.56 -3.63
CA SER A 15 -3.32 -0.23 -4.07
C SER A 15 -3.19 -0.33 -5.60
N GLY A 16 -3.73 0.65 -6.32
CA GLY A 16 -3.51 0.79 -7.77
C GLY A 16 -2.07 1.18 -8.11
N PRO A 17 -1.75 1.39 -9.40
CA PRO A 17 -0.39 1.72 -9.85
C PRO A 17 0.22 2.91 -9.09
N ALA A 18 -0.56 3.98 -8.89
CA ALA A 18 -0.10 5.17 -8.19
C ALA A 18 0.23 4.89 -6.72
N GLY A 19 -0.64 4.19 -6.00
CA GLY A 19 -0.44 3.86 -4.58
C GLY A 19 0.76 2.94 -4.38
N LEU A 20 0.94 1.93 -5.22
CA LEU A 20 2.10 1.04 -5.18
C LEU A 20 3.42 1.78 -5.46
N SER A 21 3.42 2.70 -6.44
CA SER A 21 4.60 3.52 -6.74
C SER A 21 5.00 4.40 -5.56
N VAL A 22 4.06 5.17 -5.02
CA VAL A 22 4.33 6.06 -3.86
C VAL A 22 4.77 5.25 -2.66
N ALA A 23 4.07 4.15 -2.33
CA ALA A 23 4.41 3.30 -1.19
C ALA A 23 5.83 2.75 -1.29
N GLY A 24 6.24 2.29 -2.48
CA GLY A 24 7.58 1.79 -2.72
C GLY A 24 8.66 2.86 -2.59
N ASP A 25 8.42 4.07 -3.08
CA ASP A 25 9.42 5.13 -3.02
C ASP A 25 9.61 5.68 -1.62
N ILE A 26 8.53 5.94 -0.88
CA ILE A 26 8.65 6.44 0.50
C ILE A 26 9.12 5.33 1.47
N ALA A 27 8.80 4.06 1.22
CA ALA A 27 9.36 2.96 2.02
C ALA A 27 10.89 2.86 1.88
N LYS A 28 11.44 3.07 0.68
CA LYS A 28 12.91 3.12 0.48
C LYS A 28 13.56 4.28 1.22
N LEU A 29 12.83 5.40 1.39
CA LEU A 29 13.30 6.54 2.18
C LEU A 29 13.28 6.26 3.69
N GLY A 30 12.55 5.22 4.13
CA GLY A 30 12.56 4.72 5.51
C GLY A 30 11.30 5.02 6.32
N TYR A 31 10.24 5.55 5.70
CA TYR A 31 8.94 5.77 6.35
C TYR A 31 8.24 4.45 6.70
N ASP A 32 7.38 4.46 7.73
CA ASP A 32 6.48 3.33 8.02
C ASP A 32 5.21 3.47 7.17
N VAL A 33 5.08 2.63 6.14
CA VAL A 33 4.04 2.77 5.12
C VAL A 33 2.99 1.69 5.29
N THR A 34 1.73 2.11 5.33
CA THR A 34 0.58 1.19 5.27
C THR A 34 -0.32 1.57 4.09
N VAL A 35 -0.58 0.62 3.21
CA VAL A 35 -1.50 0.77 2.08
C VAL A 35 -2.84 0.14 2.45
N PHE A 36 -3.92 0.91 2.36
CA PHE A 36 -5.29 0.44 2.56
C PHE A 36 -5.94 0.14 1.20
N GLU A 37 -6.59 -1.00 1.07
CA GLU A 37 -7.24 -1.44 -0.16
C GLU A 37 -8.65 -1.96 0.13
N GLY A 38 -9.63 -1.57 -0.69
CA GLY A 38 -11.02 -2.03 -0.55
C GLY A 38 -11.23 -3.46 -1.06
N GLN A 39 -10.45 -3.89 -2.05
CA GLN A 39 -10.48 -5.26 -2.56
C GLN A 39 -9.79 -6.26 -1.62
N SER A 40 -9.99 -7.55 -1.90
CA SER A 40 -9.41 -8.66 -1.11
C SER A 40 -7.91 -8.88 -1.35
N GLU A 41 -7.35 -8.29 -2.40
CA GLU A 41 -5.95 -8.40 -2.78
C GLU A 41 -5.45 -7.03 -3.27
N PRO A 42 -4.21 -6.61 -2.93
CA PRO A 42 -3.66 -5.37 -3.45
C PRO A 42 -3.34 -5.47 -4.95
N GLY A 43 -3.40 -4.36 -5.68
CA GLY A 43 -3.05 -4.28 -7.11
C GLY A 43 -4.03 -3.46 -7.95
N GLY A 44 -5.23 -3.17 -7.43
CA GLY A 44 -6.24 -2.37 -8.12
C GLY A 44 -6.50 -2.83 -9.56
N VAL A 45 -6.49 -1.89 -10.51
CA VAL A 45 -6.74 -2.19 -11.93
C VAL A 45 -5.76 -3.23 -12.51
N LEU A 46 -4.55 -3.36 -11.95
CA LEU A 46 -3.54 -4.31 -12.44
C LEU A 46 -3.96 -5.77 -12.24
N LEU A 47 -4.75 -6.07 -11.20
CA LEU A 47 -5.27 -7.43 -10.94
C LEU A 47 -6.73 -7.61 -11.36
N PHE A 48 -7.55 -6.57 -11.17
CA PHE A 48 -9.00 -6.66 -11.33
C PHE A 48 -9.53 -6.08 -12.64
N GLY A 49 -8.76 -5.22 -13.32
CA GLY A 49 -9.19 -4.57 -14.56
C GLY A 49 -8.51 -5.11 -15.82
N ILE A 50 -7.21 -5.41 -15.77
CA ILE A 50 -6.44 -5.86 -16.93
C ILE A 50 -6.54 -7.39 -17.08
N PRO A 51 -6.91 -7.90 -18.27
CA PRO A 51 -6.96 -9.35 -18.52
C PRO A 51 -5.57 -10.03 -18.45
N GLU A 52 -5.52 -11.28 -17.98
CA GLU A 52 -4.26 -12.05 -17.79
C GLU A 52 -3.41 -12.16 -19.06
N PHE A 53 -4.03 -12.26 -20.23
CA PHE A 53 -3.31 -12.35 -21.51
C PHE A 53 -2.65 -11.02 -21.93
N ARG A 54 -3.00 -9.89 -21.29
CA ARG A 54 -2.35 -8.58 -21.47
C ARG A 54 -1.28 -8.33 -20.42
N LEU A 55 -1.55 -8.70 -19.17
CA LEU A 55 -0.65 -8.53 -18.05
C LEU A 55 -0.81 -9.73 -17.12
N SER A 56 0.28 -10.48 -16.90
CA SER A 56 0.19 -11.61 -15.99
C SER A 56 0.05 -11.16 -14.54
N LYS A 57 -0.97 -11.66 -13.85
CA LYS A 57 -1.18 -11.39 -12.42
C LYS A 57 -0.01 -11.85 -11.57
N SER A 58 0.73 -12.87 -12.02
CA SER A 58 1.94 -13.33 -11.33
C SER A 58 3.04 -12.26 -11.24
N VAL A 59 3.16 -11.42 -12.28
CA VAL A 59 4.13 -10.31 -12.31
C VAL A 59 3.74 -9.23 -11.31
N VAL A 60 2.44 -8.89 -11.26
CA VAL A 60 1.91 -7.89 -10.32
C VAL A 60 2.10 -8.36 -8.88
N ARG A 61 1.72 -9.60 -8.56
CA ARG A 61 1.93 -10.19 -7.22
C ARG A 61 3.38 -10.23 -6.80
N ARG A 62 4.29 -10.52 -7.73
CA ARG A 62 5.74 -10.50 -7.44
C ARG A 62 6.22 -9.09 -7.08
N GLU A 63 5.71 -8.06 -7.75
CA GLU A 63 6.06 -6.68 -7.41
C GLU A 63 5.49 -6.26 -6.04
N ILE A 64 4.26 -6.67 -5.73
CA ILE A 64 3.67 -6.45 -4.41
C ILE A 64 4.50 -7.13 -3.32
N ALA A 65 4.87 -8.41 -3.50
CA ALA A 65 5.74 -9.12 -2.57
C ALA A 65 7.11 -8.45 -2.40
N ARG A 66 7.62 -7.78 -3.45
CA ARG A 66 8.83 -6.97 -3.37
C ARG A 66 8.64 -5.74 -2.48
N LEU A 67 7.49 -5.08 -2.57
CA LEU A 67 7.13 -3.95 -1.70
C LEU A 67 6.94 -4.38 -0.24
N GLU A 68 6.31 -5.53 0.00
CA GLU A 68 6.23 -6.13 1.34
C GLU A 68 7.63 -6.41 1.90
N GLY A 69 8.55 -6.89 1.06
CA GLY A 69 9.97 -7.07 1.41
C GLY A 69 10.71 -5.77 1.75
N LEU A 70 10.23 -4.62 1.28
CA LEU A 70 10.72 -3.29 1.68
C LEU A 70 10.08 -2.80 3.00
N GLY A 71 9.13 -3.54 3.55
CA GLY A 71 8.43 -3.21 4.79
C GLY A 71 7.10 -2.48 4.60
N VAL A 72 6.59 -2.36 3.37
CA VAL A 72 5.23 -1.85 3.11
C VAL A 72 4.22 -2.84 3.66
N LYS A 73 3.25 -2.35 4.44
CA LYS A 73 2.13 -3.15 4.96
C LYS A 73 0.91 -2.96 4.07
N PHE A 74 0.17 -4.03 3.79
CA PHE A 74 -1.09 -3.96 3.07
C PHE A 74 -2.25 -4.36 3.99
N VAL A 75 -3.28 -3.51 4.07
CA VAL A 75 -4.53 -3.75 4.78
C VAL A 75 -5.65 -3.80 3.74
N CYS A 76 -6.09 -5.02 3.42
CA CYS A 76 -7.13 -5.26 2.41
C CYS A 76 -8.53 -5.30 3.03
N ASN A 77 -9.55 -5.30 2.18
CA ASN A 77 -10.96 -5.26 2.58
C ASN A 77 -11.28 -4.06 3.50
N THR A 78 -10.71 -2.89 3.19
CA THR A 78 -10.94 -1.65 3.93
C THR A 78 -11.23 -0.51 2.95
N PHE A 79 -12.50 -0.12 2.86
CA PHE A 79 -12.95 1.05 2.10
C PHE A 79 -12.85 2.31 2.96
N ILE A 80 -11.84 3.13 2.69
CA ILE A 80 -11.75 4.47 3.29
C ILE A 80 -12.92 5.33 2.79
N GLY A 81 -13.65 5.94 3.73
CA GLY A 81 -14.92 6.62 3.54
C GLY A 81 -16.15 5.80 3.94
N GLN A 82 -16.01 4.48 4.14
CA GLN A 82 -17.11 3.60 4.61
C GLN A 82 -16.72 2.83 5.88
N ASP A 83 -15.61 2.10 5.84
CA ASP A 83 -15.12 1.29 6.97
C ASP A 83 -14.28 2.11 7.95
N LYS A 84 -13.54 3.09 7.44
CA LYS A 84 -12.73 4.06 8.19
C LYS A 84 -12.78 5.42 7.53
N THR A 85 -12.69 6.48 8.32
CA THR A 85 -12.58 7.86 7.82
C THR A 85 -11.12 8.31 7.76
N LEU A 86 -10.86 9.48 7.16
CA LEU A 86 -9.53 10.09 7.21
C LEU A 86 -9.13 10.47 8.64
N ASP A 87 -10.09 10.95 9.44
CA ASP A 87 -9.85 11.32 10.84
C ASP A 87 -9.45 10.10 11.68
N ASP A 88 -10.02 8.92 11.40
CA ASP A 88 -9.62 7.67 12.05
C ASP A 88 -8.15 7.32 11.74
N LEU A 89 -7.70 7.54 10.50
CA LEU A 89 -6.30 7.30 10.13
C LEU A 89 -5.36 8.26 10.88
N PHE A 90 -5.71 9.54 10.98
CA PHE A 90 -4.91 10.47 11.78
C PHE A 90 -4.93 10.10 13.28
N ALA A 91 -6.07 9.64 13.81
CA ALA A 91 -6.19 9.16 15.19
C ALA A 91 -5.39 7.87 15.45
N GLU A 92 -5.21 7.01 14.44
CA GLU A 92 -4.33 5.83 14.46
C GLU A 92 -2.83 6.21 14.41
N GLY A 93 -2.52 7.50 14.26
CA GLY A 93 -1.17 8.05 14.32
C GLY A 93 -0.43 8.05 12.99
N PHE A 94 -1.15 8.06 11.86
CA PHE A 94 -0.56 8.39 10.57
C PHE A 94 -0.32 9.90 10.49
N ASP A 95 0.87 10.30 10.04
CA ASP A 95 1.25 11.71 9.88
C ASP A 95 0.77 12.27 8.53
N SER A 96 0.55 11.40 7.54
CA SER A 96 0.12 11.75 6.18
C SER A 96 -0.62 10.60 5.51
#